data_AF-A0A976PKI2-F1
#
_entry.id   AF-A0A976PKI2-F1
#
_cell.length_a   1.000
_cell.length_b   1.000
_cell.length_c   1.000
_cell.angle_alpha   90.00
_cell.angle_beta   90.00
_cell.angle_gamma   90.00
#
_symmetry.space_group_name_H-M   'P 1'
#
loop_
_entity.id
_entity.type
_entity.pdbx_description
1 polymer ?
#
loop_
_entity_poly.entity_id
_entity_poly.type
_entity_poly.pdbx_seq_one_letter_code
_entity_poly.pdbx_strand_id
1 'polypeptide(L)' 'MSTFSGEDQTPASTTTIKLKSGEEIVLQEAIVANLVRAYVGIKTHPQKTSCRIIGQELTKDEMKKGFAPWQLLED' A
#
# COMPACT_ATOMS: atom_id res chain seq x y z
N MET A 1 15.31 30.36 18.13
CA MET A 1 13.88 30.02 18.27
C MET A 1 13.48 29.36 16.96
N SER A 2 13.69 28.05 16.87
CA SER A 2 13.51 27.28 15.64
C SER A 2 12.38 26.30 15.89
N THR A 3 11.24 26.55 15.25
CA THR A 3 10.08 25.66 15.25
C THR A 3 10.43 24.39 14.47
N PHE A 4 10.82 23.36 15.19
CA PHE A 4 10.91 22.00 14.65
C PHE A 4 9.48 21.43 14.65
N SER A 5 8.70 21.78 13.61
CA SER A 5 7.44 21.09 13.32
C SER A 5 7.79 19.83 12.54
N GLY A 6 8.33 18.84 13.25
CA GLY A 6 8.42 17.48 12.74
C GLY A 6 7.00 16.92 12.70
N GLU A 7 6.35 17.08 11.56
CA GLU A 7 5.13 16.36 11.21
C GLU A 7 5.46 14.86 11.40
N ASP A 8 4.90 14.24 12.44
CA ASP A 8 5.03 12.82 12.78
C ASP A 8 4.41 11.97 11.66
N GLN A 9 5.12 11.89 10.53
CA GLN A 9 4.89 10.91 9.49
C GLN A 9 5.43 9.59 10.02
N THR A 10 4.57 8.84 10.70
CA THR A 10 4.80 7.42 10.94
C THR A 10 5.20 6.79 9.60
N PRO A 11 6.40 6.19 9.47
CA PRO A 11 6.85 5.64 8.20
C PRO A 11 5.85 4.56 7.78
N ALA A 12 5.44 4.60 6.51
CA ALA A 12 4.52 3.60 5.98
C ALA A 12 5.11 2.20 6.20
N SER A 13 4.28 1.26 6.69
CA SER A 13 4.72 -0.10 6.98
C SER A 13 5.30 -0.76 5.73
N THR A 14 6.57 -1.13 5.80
CA THR A 14 7.29 -1.81 4.72
C THR A 14 8.01 -3.05 5.23
N THR A 15 8.16 -4.06 4.38
CA THR A 15 8.94 -5.26 4.63
C THR A 15 9.93 -5.46 3.49
N THR A 16 11.21 -5.65 3.82
CA THR A 16 12.26 -5.90 2.84
C THR A 16 12.68 -7.35 2.86
N ILE A 17 12.62 -8.01 1.69
CA ILE A 17 13.12 -9.36 1.48
C ILE A 17 14.46 -9.26 0.74
N LYS A 18 15.52 -9.81 1.32
CA LYS A 18 16.84 -9.88 0.68
C LYS A 18 17.01 -11.22 -0.02
N LEU A 19 17.33 -11.19 -1.30
CA LEU A 19 17.61 -12.38 -2.11
C LEU A 19 19.08 -12.78 -2.00
N LYS A 20 19.37 -14.06 -2.26
CA LYS A 20 20.76 -14.57 -2.31
C LYS A 20 21.61 -13.89 -3.39
N SER A 21 20.98 -13.34 -4.43
CA SER A 21 21.63 -12.53 -5.47
C SER A 21 22.15 -11.18 -4.98
N GLY A 22 21.73 -10.74 -3.78
CA GLY A 22 21.99 -9.40 -3.25
C GLY A 22 20.91 -8.38 -3.61
N GLU A 23 19.93 -8.76 -4.42
CA GLU A 23 18.77 -7.92 -4.73
C GLU A 23 17.82 -7.82 -3.53
N GLU A 24 17.14 -6.68 -3.41
CA GLU A 24 16.17 -6.42 -2.36
C GLU A 24 14.77 -6.19 -2.96
N ILE A 25 13.77 -6.86 -2.41
CA ILE A 25 12.36 -6.63 -2.72
C ILE A 25 11.75 -5.88 -1.55
N VAL A 26 11.26 -4.68 -1.79
CA VAL A 26 10.54 -3.87 -0.79
C VAL A 26 9.04 -4.01 -1.04
N LEU A 27 8.35 -4.57 -0.07
CA LEU A 27 6.89 -4.72 -0.08
C LEU A 27 6.29 -3.64 0.82
N GLN A 28 5.41 -2.82 0.26
CA GLN A 28 4.57 -1.93 1.06
C GLN A 28 3.34 -2.69 1.52
N GLU A 29 3.06 -2.65 2.83
CA GLU A 29 1.95 -3.40 3.42
C GLU A 29 0.61 -3.05 2.77
N ALA A 30 0.38 -1.77 2.47
CA ALA A 30 -0.83 -1.27 1.82
C ALA A 30 -1.08 -1.92 0.44
N ILE A 31 -0.01 -2.05 -0.36
CA ILE A 31 -0.06 -2.67 -1.68
C ILE A 31 -0.41 -4.15 -1.56
N VAL A 32 0.27 -4.87 -0.66
CA VAL A 32 0.03 -6.31 -0.44
C VAL A 32 -1.37 -6.55 0.10
N ALA A 33 -1.82 -5.75 1.07
CA ALA A 33 -3.14 -5.86 1.67
C ALA A 33 -4.27 -5.69 0.63
N ASN A 34 -4.14 -4.73 -0.28
CA ASN A 34 -5.15 -4.50 -1.31
C ASN A 34 -5.13 -5.60 -2.39
N LEU A 35 -3.96 -6.13 -2.75
CA LEU A 35 -3.87 -7.29 -3.64
C LEU A 35 -4.56 -8.54 -3.04
N VAL A 36 -4.26 -8.83 -1.77
CA VAL A 36 -4.88 -9.96 -1.05
C VAL A 36 -6.39 -9.76 -0.93
N ARG A 37 -6.84 -8.55 -0.59
CA ARG A 37 -8.27 -8.21 -0.50
C ARG A 37 -9.00 -8.45 -1.82
N ALA A 38 -8.44 -7.98 -2.93
CA ALA A 38 -9.02 -8.19 -4.26
C ALA A 38 -9.10 -9.67 -4.62
N TYR A 39 -8.05 -10.44 -4.35
CA TYR A 39 -8.04 -11.89 -4.58
C TYR A 39 -9.13 -12.60 -3.76
N VAL A 40 -9.20 -12.31 -2.45
CA VAL A 40 -10.22 -12.88 -1.56
C VAL A 40 -11.61 -12.49 -2.08
N GLY A 41 -11.82 -11.22 -2.43
CA GLY A 41 -13.08 -10.72 -2.98
C GLY A 41 -13.54 -11.48 -4.21
N ILE A 42 -12.66 -11.76 -5.16
CA ILE A 42 -12.96 -12.60 -6.33
C ILE A 42 -13.30 -14.03 -5.92
N LYS A 43 -12.54 -14.62 -5.00
CA LYS A 43 -12.70 -16.03 -4.63
C LYS A 43 -13.92 -16.31 -3.75
N THR A 44 -14.36 -15.34 -2.96
CA THR A 44 -15.47 -15.53 -2.03
C THR A 44 -16.80 -14.96 -2.53
N HIS A 45 -16.78 -14.07 -3.53
CA HIS A 45 -18.01 -13.46 -4.03
C HIS A 45 -18.64 -14.32 -5.13
N PRO A 46 -19.94 -14.67 -5.04
CA PRO A 46 -20.57 -15.65 -5.94
C PRO A 46 -20.63 -15.21 -7.42
N GLN A 47 -20.50 -13.91 -7.67
CA GLN A 47 -20.64 -13.32 -9.01
C GLN A 47 -19.44 -12.48 -9.48
N LYS A 48 -18.46 -12.16 -8.61
CA LYS A 48 -17.32 -11.34 -9.05
C LYS A 48 -16.25 -12.26 -9.60
N THR A 49 -15.90 -12.09 -10.86
CA THR A 49 -14.90 -12.92 -11.56
C THR A 49 -13.56 -12.21 -11.75
N SER A 50 -13.55 -10.89 -11.62
CA SER A 50 -12.36 -10.05 -11.71
C SER A 50 -12.47 -8.84 -10.79
N CYS A 51 -11.33 -8.22 -10.51
CA CYS A 51 -11.19 -6.97 -9.78
C CYS A 51 -10.06 -6.19 -10.46
N ARG A 52 -10.35 -4.96 -10.88
CA ARG A 52 -9.34 -4.06 -11.42
C ARG A 52 -8.77 -3.27 -10.26
N ILE A 53 -7.44 -3.26 -10.19
CA ILE A 53 -6.70 -2.46 -9.22
C ILE A 53 -5.83 -1.50 -10.01
N ILE A 54 -5.88 -0.22 -9.67
CA ILE A 54 -5.11 0.83 -10.29
C ILE A 54 -4.09 1.41 -9.30
N GLY A 55 -2.88 1.67 -9.80
CA GLY A 55 -1.88 2.41 -9.06
C GLY A 55 -2.20 3.89 -9.12
N GLN A 56 -2.48 4.50 -7.98
CA GLN A 56 -2.79 5.92 -7.87
C GLN A 56 -1.97 6.55 -6.75
N GLU A 57 -1.49 7.76 -7.00
CA GLU A 57 -0.95 8.62 -5.96
C GLU A 57 -2.10 9.39 -5.31
N LEU A 58 -2.29 9.19 -4.00
CA LEU A 58 -3.31 9.86 -3.22
C LEU A 58 -2.79 11.18 -2.68
N THR A 59 -3.66 12.19 -2.66
CA THR A 59 -3.36 13.45 -1.99
C THR A 59 -3.30 13.24 -0.47
N LYS A 60 -2.68 14.18 0.26
CA LYS A 60 -2.60 14.12 1.74
C LYS A 60 -3.97 13.99 2.41
N ASP A 61 -5.02 14.53 1.80
CA ASP A 61 -6.39 14.54 2.34
C ASP A 61 -7.10 13.19 2.11
N GLU A 62 -6.75 12.46 1.05
CA GLU A 62 -7.29 11.14 0.73
C GLU A 62 -6.52 10.01 1.43
N MET A 63 -5.26 10.27 1.77
CA MET A 63 -4.35 9.30 2.38
C MET A 63 -4.65 9.10 3.86
N LYS A 64 -4.93 7.85 4.26
CA LYS A 64 -5.01 7.48 5.67
C LYS A 64 -3.64 7.67 6.35
N LYS A 65 -3.65 8.16 7.60
CA LYS A 65 -2.43 8.34 8.39
C LYS A 65 -1.65 7.02 8.50
N GLY A 66 -0.34 7.08 8.22
CA GLY A 66 0.56 5.92 8.28
C GLY A 66 0.61 5.08 7.00
N PHE A 67 -0.04 5.51 5.92
CA PHE A 67 0.07 4.86 4.62
C PHE A 67 0.98 5.66 3.67
N ALA A 68 1.50 4.98 2.64
CA ALA A 68 2.29 5.63 1.59
C ALA A 68 1.39 6.40 0.61
N PRO A 69 1.88 7.47 -0.04
CA PRO A 69 1.11 8.22 -1.04
C PRO A 69 0.72 7.37 -2.26
N TRP A 70 1.64 6.52 -2.72
CA TRP A 70 1.37 5.62 -3.84
C TRP A 70 0.73 4.33 -3.35
N GLN A 71 -0.49 4.04 -3.82
CA GLN A 71 -1.27 2.89 -3.38
C GLN A 71 -1.93 2.18 -4.57
N LEU A 72 -2.33 0.94 -4.32
CA LEU A 72 -3.15 0.15 -5.24
C LEU A 72 -4.60 0.21 -4.78
N LEU A 73 -5.51 0.79 -5.57
CA LEU A 73 -6.92 0.95 -5.22
C LEU A 73 -7.84 0.17 -6.15
N GLU A 74 -8.94 -0.36 -5.62
CA GLU A 74 -10.00 -0.98 -6.43
C GLU A 74 -10.74 0.11 -7.21
N ASP A 75 -11.02 -0.17 -8.49
CA ASP A 75 -11.77 0.70 -9.42
C ASP A 75 -13.16 0.14 -9.73
#